data_AF-A0A4U9UAQ5-F1
#
_entry.id   AF-A0A4U9UAQ5-F1
#
_cell.length_a   1.000
_cell.length_b   1.000
_cell.length_c   1.000
_cell.angle_alpha   90.00
_cell.angle_beta   90.00
_cell.angle_gamma   90.00
#
_symmetry.space_group_name_H-M   'P 1'
#
loop_
_entity.id
_entity.type
_entity.pdbx_description
1 polymer ?
#
loop_
_entity_poly.entity_id
_entity_poly.type
_entity_poly.pdbx_seq_one_letter_code
_entity_poly.pdbx_strand_id
1 'polypeptide(L)'
;MLGDVIAADKRIMHDKGVTVRLNEMAPSSLNFVTRSWTTNAEYWNVYFDLMENFKRQLDAHQIGIPFPQMDVHVRHVAKAAEQPE
;
A
#
# COMPACT_ATOMS: atom_id res chain seq x y z
N MET A 1 2.22 13.37 3.23
CA MET A 1 2.61 12.58 2.05
C MET A 1 1.41 12.27 1.14
N LEU A 2 0.55 11.28 1.45
CA LEU A 2 -0.62 10.94 0.60
C LEU A 2 -1.61 12.12 0.45
N GLY A 3 -1.84 12.86 1.53
CA GLY A 3 -2.65 14.07 1.50
C GLY A 3 -2.05 15.19 0.64
N ASP A 4 -0.72 15.26 0.54
CA ASP A 4 -0.04 16.32 -0.22
C ASP A 4 -0.17 16.09 -1.74
N VAL A 5 -0.13 14.82 -2.17
CA VAL A 5 -0.41 14.43 -3.57
C VAL A 5 -1.82 14.83 -3.97
N ILE A 6 -2.79 14.57 -3.08
CA ILE A 6 -4.19 14.95 -3.31
C ILE A 6 -4.33 16.48 -3.34
N ALA A 7 -3.70 17.18 -2.39
CA ALA A 7 -3.75 18.65 -2.31
C ALA A 7 -3.12 19.33 -3.54
N ALA A 8 -2.11 18.72 -4.16
CA ALA A 8 -1.47 19.23 -5.35
C ALA A 8 -2.32 19.10 -6.63
N ASP A 9 -3.27 18.16 -6.67
CA ASP A 9 -4.14 17.97 -7.84
C ASP A 9 -5.30 18.98 -7.84
N LYS A 10 -5.30 19.86 -8.85
CA LYS A 10 -6.30 20.92 -9.03
C LYS A 10 -7.67 20.41 -9.49
N ARG A 11 -7.74 19.18 -10.00
CA ARG A 11 -9.00 18.56 -10.45
C ARG A 11 -9.85 18.07 -9.28
N ILE A 12 -9.25 17.99 -8.09
CA ILE A 12 -9.92 17.53 -6.88
C ILE A 12 -10.71 18.67 -6.23
N MET A 13 -11.97 18.37 -5.92
CA MET A 13 -12.90 19.28 -5.26
C MET A 13 -12.65 19.25 -3.74
N HIS A 14 -11.67 20.03 -3.30
CA HIS A 14 -11.25 20.11 -1.90
C HIS A 14 -12.36 20.58 -0.94
N ASP A 15 -13.35 21.31 -1.46
CA ASP A 15 -14.53 21.78 -0.73
C ASP A 15 -15.46 20.64 -0.29
N LYS A 16 -15.49 19.52 -1.02
CA LYS A 16 -16.31 18.34 -0.71
C LYS A 16 -15.66 17.39 0.31
N GLY A 17 -14.46 17.74 0.77
CA GLY A 17 -13.70 16.99 1.75
C GLY A 17 -12.88 15.85 1.14
N VAL A 18 -11.73 15.59 1.77
CA VAL A 18 -10.80 14.53 1.40
C VAL A 18 -10.62 13.60 2.60
N THR A 19 -10.70 12.29 2.37
CA THR A 19 -10.45 11.28 3.41
C THR A 19 -9.15 10.56 3.10
N VAL A 20 -8.20 10.57 4.04
CA VAL A 20 -6.99 9.74 4.00
C VAL A 20 -6.88 9.03 5.34
N ARG A 21 -7.14 7.72 5.39
CA ARG A 21 -7.20 6.95 6.65
C ARG A 21 -6.67 5.54 6.44
N LEU A 22 -6.22 4.92 7.53
CA LEU A 22 -5.99 3.47 7.58
C LEU A 22 -7.35 2.77 7.53
N ASN A 23 -7.56 1.95 6.52
CA ASN A 23 -8.80 1.21 6.31
C ASN A 23 -8.76 -0.14 7.03
N GLU A 24 -7.65 -0.86 6.90
CA GLU A 24 -7.53 -2.23 7.38
C GLU A 24 -6.06 -2.62 7.61
N MET A 25 -5.84 -3.50 8.59
CA MET A 25 -4.57 -4.20 8.80
C MET A 25 -4.70 -5.62 8.24
N ALA A 26 -4.26 -5.82 7.00
CA ALA A 26 -4.32 -7.09 6.30
C ALA A 26 -3.12 -7.99 6.69
N PRO A 27 -3.14 -9.30 6.35
CA PRO A 27 -2.14 -10.27 6.82
C PRO A 27 -0.69 -9.95 6.44
N SER A 28 -0.47 -9.21 5.36
CA SER A 28 0.87 -8.80 4.91
C SER A 28 0.93 -7.35 4.46
N SER A 29 -0.08 -6.52 4.78
CA SER A 29 -0.12 -5.11 4.35
C SER A 29 -0.97 -4.23 5.28
N LEU A 30 -0.67 -2.94 5.30
CA LEU A 30 -1.56 -1.92 5.85
C LEU A 30 -2.30 -1.25 4.70
N ASN A 31 -3.62 -1.41 4.66
CA ASN A 31 -4.44 -0.90 3.58
C ASN A 31 -4.90 0.51 3.95
N PHE A 32 -4.40 1.51 3.23
CA PHE A 32 -4.84 2.90 3.36
C PHE A 32 -5.90 3.22 2.31
N VAL A 33 -6.95 3.95 2.71
CA VAL A 33 -7.99 4.44 1.81
C VAL A 33 -7.84 5.95 1.61
N THR A 34 -7.88 6.36 0.35
CA THR A 34 -7.97 7.75 -0.07
C THR A 34 -9.29 7.98 -0.80
N ARG A 35 -10.13 8.89 -0.31
CA ARG A 35 -11.37 9.30 -1.00
C ARG A 35 -11.30 10.79 -1.30
N SER A 36 -11.48 11.11 -2.58
CA SER A 36 -11.43 12.45 -3.12
C SER A 36 -12.58 12.62 -4.12
N TRP A 37 -13.11 13.83 -4.21
CA TRP A 37 -14.16 14.16 -5.18
C TRP A 37 -13.55 14.81 -6.42
N THR A 38 -14.02 14.42 -7.60
CA THR A 38 -13.66 15.02 -8.89
C THR A 38 -14.89 15.02 -9.80
N THR A 39 -14.80 15.71 -10.94
CA THR A 39 -15.85 15.67 -11.96
C THR A 39 -15.90 14.30 -12.63
N ASN A 40 -17.07 13.90 -13.13
CA ASN A 40 -17.22 12.62 -13.83
C ASN A 40 -16.33 12.51 -15.09
N ALA A 41 -16.06 13.64 -15.75
CA ALA A 41 -15.20 13.68 -16.94
C ALA A 41 -13.74 13.35 -16.61
N GLU A 42 -13.24 13.84 -15.47
CA GLU A 42 -11.84 13.66 -15.07
C GLU A 42 -11.61 12.45 -14.14
N TYR A 43 -12.67 11.71 -13.81
CA TYR A 43 -12.61 10.63 -12.81
C TYR A 43 -11.47 9.64 -13.06
N TRP A 44 -11.39 9.08 -14.27
CA TRP A 44 -10.36 8.11 -14.61
C TRP A 44 -8.97 8.71 -14.72
N ASN A 45 -8.86 9.92 -15.26
CA ASN A 45 -7.57 10.62 -15.36
C ASN A 45 -6.99 10.88 -13.96
N VAL A 46 -7.81 11.42 -13.06
CA VAL A 46 -7.43 11.66 -11.66
C VAL A 46 -7.11 10.34 -10.95
N TYR A 47 -7.89 9.28 -11.18
CA TYR A 47 -7.63 7.98 -10.57
C TYR A 47 -6.25 7.42 -10.92
N PHE A 48 -5.91 7.38 -12.22
CA PHE A 48 -4.63 6.84 -12.67
C PHE A 48 -3.46 7.74 -12.27
N ASP A 49 -3.60 9.07 -12.44
CA ASP A 49 -2.55 10.03 -12.08
C ASP A 49 -2.24 10.01 -10.57
N LEU A 50 -3.28 9.95 -9.72
CA LEU A 50 -3.09 9.83 -8.28
C LEU A 50 -2.39 8.52 -7.92
N MET A 51 -2.77 7.40 -8.53
CA MET A 51 -2.15 6.10 -8.27
C MET A 51 -0.65 6.10 -8.60
N GLU A 52 -0.27 6.64 -9.75
CA GLU A 52 1.14 6.77 -10.14
C GLU A 52 1.89 7.69 -9.18
N ASN A 53 1.31 8.84 -8.83
CA ASN A 53 1.94 9.80 -7.94
C ASN A 53 2.09 9.24 -6.51
N PHE A 54 1.12 8.46 -6.02
CA PHE A 54 1.26 7.75 -4.75
C PHE A 54 2.43 6.79 -4.78
N LYS A 55 2.61 6.00 -5.85
CA LYS A 55 3.77 5.10 -5.99
C LYS A 55 5.08 5.88 -5.98
N ARG A 56 5.18 6.95 -6.77
CA ARG A 56 6.39 7.80 -6.82
C ARG A 56 6.75 8.39 -5.46
N GLN A 57 5.74 8.84 -4.70
CA GLN A 57 5.97 9.38 -3.36
C GLN A 57 6.35 8.29 -2.35
N LEU A 58 5.67 7.14 -2.37
CA LEU A 58 6.02 6.02 -1.49
C LEU A 58 7.48 5.59 -1.72
N ASP A 59 7.89 5.50 -2.99
CA ASP A 59 9.27 5.16 -3.36
C ASP A 59 10.27 6.21 -2.89
N ALA A 60 9.96 7.51 -3.06
CA ALA A 60 10.81 8.61 -2.61
C ALA A 60 11.02 8.60 -1.09
N HIS A 61 10.00 8.16 -0.34
CA HIS A 61 10.05 8.00 1.11
C HIS A 61 10.56 6.62 1.57
N GLN A 62 11.04 5.78 0.65
CA GLN A 62 11.55 4.43 0.93
C GLN A 62 10.51 3.50 1.60
N ILE A 63 9.22 3.73 1.34
CA ILE A 63 8.13 2.89 1.82
C ILE A 63 7.89 1.79 0.79
N GLY A 64 8.45 0.60 1.07
CA GLY A 64 8.28 -0.58 0.23
C GLY A 64 6.86 -1.15 0.34
N ILE A 65 6.31 -1.59 -0.79
CA ILE A 65 5.07 -2.37 -0.79
C ILE A 65 5.44 -3.81 -0.39
N PRO A 66 4.92 -4.33 0.74
CA PRO A 66 5.28 -5.64 1.22
C PRO A 66 4.78 -6.74 0.26
N PHE A 67 5.64 -7.72 -0.01
CA PHE A 67 5.23 -9.00 -0.58
C PHE A 67 4.57 -9.86 0.50
N PRO A 68 3.77 -10.88 0.12
CA PRO A 68 3.21 -11.84 1.07
C PRO A 68 4.30 -12.40 2.00
N GLN A 69 4.18 -12.09 3.29
CA GLN A 69 5.13 -12.52 4.31
C GLN A 69 4.77 -13.93 4.79
N MET A 70 5.78 -14.76 5.03
CA MET A 70 5.62 -16.09 5.60
C MET A 70 6.70 -16.34 6.66
N ASP A 71 6.27 -16.47 7.91
CA ASP A 71 7.18 -16.82 9.00
C ASP A 71 7.43 -18.32 9.03
N VAL A 72 8.69 -18.71 8.80
CA VAL A 72 9.12 -20.12 8.80
C VAL A 72 9.84 -20.44 10.10
N HIS A 73 9.24 -21.32 10.91
CA HIS A 73 9.91 -21.90 12.08
C HIS A 73 10.58 -23.22 11.72
N VAL A 74 11.90 -23.20 11.53
CA VAL A 74 12.69 -24.40 11.20
C VAL A 74 13.02 -25.18 12.47
N ARG A 75 12.48 -26.39 12.61
CA ARG A 75 12.87 -27.35 13.64
C ARG A 75 13.91 -28.31 13.07
N HIS A 76 15.13 -28.28 13.58
CA HIS A 76 16.14 -29.27 13.25
C HIS A 76 15.83 -30.56 14.01
N VAL A 77 15.36 -31.58 13.29
CA VAL A 77 15.24 -32.92 13.84
C VAL A 77 16.59 -33.59 13.67
N ALA A 78 17.26 -33.92 14.77
CA ALA A 78 18.55 -34.62 14.72
C ALA A 78 18.38 -35.95 13.95
N LYS A 79 19.24 -36.18 12.97
CA LYS A 79 19.26 -37.40 12.17
C LYS A 79 19.56 -38.57 13.13
N ALA A 80 18.61 -39.50 13.28
CA ALA A 80 18.84 -40.74 14.01
C ALA A 80 20.03 -41.46 13.35
N ALA A 81 21.07 -41.74 14.15
CA ALA A 81 22.27 -42.42 13.68
C ALA A 81 21.88 -43.79 13.12
N GLU A 82 22.17 -44.01 11.84
CA GLU A 82 22.14 -45.34 11.22
C GLU A 82 23.17 -46.21 11.95
N GLN A 83 22.68 -47.21 12.70
CA GLN A 83 23.51 -48.27 13.26
C GLN A 83 23.87 -49.24 12.13
N PRO A 84 25.16 -49.49 11.84
CA PRO A 84 25.56 -50.54 10.93
C PRO A 84 25.38 -51.91 11.60
N GLU A 85 24.83 -52.87 10.85
CA GLU A 85 24.77 -54.30 11.19
C GLU A 85 26.17 -54.95 11.12
#